data_AF-A0A7Y6UWU1-F1
#
_entry.id   AF-A0A7Y6UWU1-F1
#
_cell.length_a   1.000
_cell.length_b   1.000
_cell.length_c   1.000
_cell.angle_alpha   90.00
_cell.angle_beta   90.00
_cell.angle_gamma   90.00
#
_symmetry.space_group_name_H-M   'P 1'
#
loop_
_entity.id
_entity.type
_entity.pdbx_description
1 polymer ?
#
loop_
_entity_poly.entity_id
_entity_poly.type
_entity_poly.pdbx_seq_one_letter_code
_entity_poly.pdbx_strand_id
1 'polypeptide(L)'
;MKMITLYFFVFLVAGCGSTAGRDSKSYAQLWEETVRQADTLMAIEREFEKAHHFNGEVAQTAMRQLSNEGFQCALRYKMLPTLAKGSIDRFTIENVPMIYCSKLHAKQGPDDTCRTFWAAFEVNWQDPALPPEVLEAEFVSSTIKKEMYFCRSTDHG
;
A
#
# COMPACT_ATOMS: atom_id res chain seq x y z
N MET A 1 -22.97 -1.17 19.28
CA MET A 1 -21.75 -0.37 19.50
C MET A 1 -20.59 -1.33 19.66
N LYS A 2 -19.66 -1.38 18.69
CA LYS A 2 -18.50 -2.27 18.71
C LYS A 2 -17.28 -1.46 19.17
N MET A 3 -16.71 -1.84 20.31
CA MET A 3 -15.44 -1.33 20.83
C MET A 3 -14.31 -1.76 19.89
N ILE A 4 -13.60 -0.78 19.34
CA ILE A 4 -12.35 -1.00 18.60
C ILE A 4 -11.23 -0.96 19.63
N THR A 5 -10.72 -2.13 20.00
CA THR A 5 -9.54 -2.25 20.85
C THR A 5 -8.30 -1.98 20.00
N LEU A 6 -7.83 -0.73 19.99
CA LEU A 6 -6.54 -0.33 19.42
C LEU A 6 -5.41 -0.84 20.33
N TYR A 7 -4.68 -1.86 19.89
CA TYR A 7 -3.42 -2.25 20.50
C TYR A 7 -2.31 -1.29 20.05
N PHE A 8 -2.08 -0.23 20.85
CA PHE A 8 -0.89 0.61 20.72
C PHE A 8 0.32 -0.13 21.30
N PHE A 9 1.20 -0.64 20.43
CA PHE A 9 2.54 -1.05 20.83
C PHE A 9 3.40 0.21 21.05
N VAL A 10 3.55 0.63 22.30
CA VAL A 10 4.48 1.70 22.71
C VAL A 10 5.85 1.08 22.90
N PHE A 11 6.75 1.25 21.93
CA PHE A 11 8.18 1.00 22.13
C PHE A 11 8.81 2.19 22.85
N LEU A 12 8.95 2.08 24.18
CA LEU A 12 9.78 2.95 25.01
C LEU A 12 11.26 2.65 24.72
N VAL A 13 11.88 3.46 23.87
CA VAL A 13 13.34 3.50 23.75
C VAL A 13 13.84 4.60 24.69
N ALA A 14 14.17 4.20 25.93
CA ALA A 14 14.93 5.03 26.85
C ALA A 14 16.41 5.01 26.42
N GLY A 15 16.78 5.92 25.52
CA GLY A 15 18.16 6.19 25.15
C GLY A 15 18.65 7.50 25.77
N CYS A 16 19.45 7.41 26.83
CA CYS A 16 20.28 8.53 27.29
C CYS A 16 21.26 8.94 26.17
N GLY A 17 21.29 10.22 25.81
CA GLY A 17 22.21 10.73 24.79
C GLY A 17 22.31 12.25 24.78
N SER A 18 23.28 12.74 25.56
CA SER A 18 24.08 13.97 25.40
C SER A 18 23.50 15.13 24.57
N THR A 19 23.21 16.23 25.26
CA THR A 19 23.02 17.57 24.69
C THR A 19 24.26 18.04 23.93
N ALA A 20 24.22 17.97 22.61
CA ALA A 20 25.08 18.76 21.73
C ALA A 20 24.25 19.27 20.54
N GLY A 21 23.80 20.53 20.69
CA GLY A 21 23.36 21.45 19.63
C GLY A 21 22.58 20.88 18.44
N ARG A 22 21.25 20.83 18.56
CA ARG A 22 20.32 20.90 17.42
C ARG A 22 18.93 21.23 17.95
N ASP A 23 18.22 22.14 17.30
CA ASP A 23 16.89 22.61 17.69
C ASP A 23 15.99 21.46 18.14
N SER A 24 15.79 21.33 19.46
CA SER A 24 14.93 20.29 20.01
C SER A 24 13.49 20.74 19.80
N LYS A 25 12.90 20.38 18.65
CA LYS A 25 11.46 20.52 18.45
C LYS A 25 10.74 19.82 19.60
N SER A 26 9.74 20.47 20.16
CA SER A 26 8.92 19.82 21.20
C SER A 26 8.19 18.62 20.58
N TYR A 27 7.82 17.65 21.42
CA TYR A 27 7.03 16.50 20.97
C TYR A 27 5.73 16.94 20.27
N ALA A 28 5.09 18.02 20.75
CA ALA A 28 3.91 18.60 20.12
C ALA A 28 4.18 19.10 18.69
N GLN A 29 5.31 19.76 18.46
CA GLN A 29 5.71 20.23 17.12
C GLN A 29 5.99 19.07 16.17
N LEU A 30 6.67 18.02 16.64
CA LEU A 30 6.93 16.81 15.85
C LEU A 30 5.62 16.07 15.49
N TRP A 31 4.68 16.01 16.43
CA TRP A 31 3.38 15.42 16.20
C TRP A 31 2.55 16.21 15.17
N GLU A 32 2.47 17.54 15.32
CA GLU A 32 1.77 18.41 14.36
C GLU A 32 2.35 18.29 12.94
N GLU A 33 3.67 18.26 12.81
CA GLU A 33 4.33 18.06 11.51
C GLU A 33 4.00 16.69 10.89
N THR A 34 3.98 15.63 11.71
CA THR A 34 3.65 14.27 11.27
C THR A 34 2.21 14.18 10.78
N VAL A 35 1.25 14.75 11.52
CA VAL A 35 -0.16 14.78 11.14
C VAL A 35 -0.36 15.57 9.85
N ARG A 36 0.23 16.76 9.74
CA ARG A 36 0.16 17.59 8.53
C ARG A 36 0.72 16.86 7.31
N GLN A 37 1.83 16.13 7.48
CA GLN A 37 2.42 15.34 6.42
C GLN A 37 1.48 14.19 6.01
N ALA A 38 0.92 13.46 6.98
CA ALA A 38 -0.04 12.38 6.71
C ALA A 38 -1.28 12.89 5.96
N ASP A 39 -1.85 14.02 6.37
CA ASP A 39 -2.99 14.64 5.68
C ASP A 39 -2.66 15.01 4.23
N THR A 40 -1.46 15.53 3.99
CA THR A 40 -0.99 15.86 2.64
C THR A 40 -0.87 14.62 1.76
N LEU A 41 -0.27 13.54 2.28
CA LEU A 41 -0.13 12.28 1.55
C LEU A 41 -1.50 11.66 1.23
N MET A 42 -2.41 11.63 2.21
CA MET A 42 -3.78 11.14 2.00
C MET A 42 -4.56 11.97 0.97
N ALA A 43 -4.35 13.29 0.93
CA ALA A 43 -4.98 14.13 -0.09
C ALA A 43 -4.50 13.76 -1.50
N ILE A 44 -3.20 13.54 -1.68
CA ILE A 44 -2.61 13.08 -2.95
C ILE A 44 -3.19 11.72 -3.36
N GLU A 45 -3.26 10.76 -2.42
CA GLU A 45 -3.85 9.44 -2.65
C GLU A 45 -5.30 9.52 -3.14
N ARG A 46 -6.12 10.38 -2.51
CA ARG A 46 -7.52 10.59 -2.88
C ARG A 46 -7.70 11.26 -4.24
N GLU A 47 -6.87 12.24 -4.58
CA GLU A 47 -6.93 12.86 -5.91
C GLU A 47 -6.53 11.87 -7.00
N PHE A 48 -5.54 11.02 -6.72
CA PHE A 48 -5.19 9.95 -7.64
C PHE A 48 -6.33 8.94 -7.81
N GLU A 49 -6.97 8.52 -6.71
CA GLU A 49 -8.15 7.63 -6.73
C GLU A 49 -9.32 8.23 -7.52
N LYS A 50 -9.55 9.54 -7.43
CA LYS A 50 -10.59 10.20 -8.24
C LYS A 50 -10.27 10.18 -9.73
N ALA A 51 -8.99 10.33 -10.08
CA ALA A 51 -8.53 10.30 -11.46
C ALA A 51 -8.45 8.87 -12.03
N HIS A 52 -8.31 7.86 -11.16
CA HIS A 52 -8.07 6.47 -11.53
C HIS A 52 -8.98 5.53 -10.73
N HIS A 53 -9.92 4.92 -11.41
CA HIS A 53 -10.80 3.91 -10.83
C HIS A 53 -10.78 2.68 -11.73
N PHE A 54 -10.23 1.59 -11.23
CA PHE A 54 -10.04 0.34 -11.98
C PHE A 54 -10.85 -0.83 -11.42
N ASN A 55 -11.69 -0.60 -10.40
CA ASN A 55 -12.53 -1.66 -9.84
C ASN A 55 -13.42 -2.29 -10.93
N GLY A 56 -13.34 -3.61 -11.06
CA GLY A 56 -14.04 -4.37 -12.09
C GLY A 56 -13.35 -4.39 -13.45
N GLU A 57 -12.32 -3.56 -13.69
CA GLU A 57 -11.56 -3.59 -14.94
C GLU A 57 -10.60 -4.78 -15.01
N VAL A 58 -10.23 -5.15 -16.24
CA VAL A 58 -9.19 -6.15 -16.49
C VAL A 58 -7.84 -5.60 -16.04
N ALA A 59 -7.14 -6.37 -15.21
CA ALA A 59 -5.83 -6.08 -14.65
C ALA A 59 -4.83 -5.55 -15.68
N GLN A 60 -4.74 -6.19 -16.85
CA GLN A 60 -3.84 -5.78 -17.92
C GLN A 60 -4.16 -4.37 -18.46
N THR A 61 -5.43 -3.95 -18.48
CA THR A 61 -5.82 -2.60 -18.90
C THR A 61 -5.27 -1.56 -17.93
N ALA A 62 -5.51 -1.75 -16.63
CA ALA A 62 -5.01 -0.86 -15.58
C ALA A 62 -3.47 -0.80 -15.57
N MET A 63 -2.80 -1.95 -15.67
CA MET A 63 -1.33 -2.02 -15.76
C MET A 63 -0.79 -1.25 -16.96
N ARG A 64 -1.44 -1.39 -18.13
CA ARG A 64 -1.03 -0.69 -19.35
C ARG A 64 -1.22 0.82 -19.23
N GLN A 65 -2.35 1.27 -18.68
CA GLN A 65 -2.60 2.69 -18.46
C GLN A 65 -1.54 3.29 -17.54
N LEU A 66 -1.32 2.68 -16.36
CA LEU A 66 -0.30 3.15 -15.42
C LEU A 66 1.11 3.09 -16.01
N SER A 67 1.42 2.06 -16.80
CA SER A 67 2.70 1.97 -17.50
C SER A 67 2.90 3.12 -18.50
N ASN A 68 1.85 3.54 -19.21
CA ASN A 68 1.92 4.70 -20.11
C ASN A 68 2.16 6.01 -19.34
N GLU A 69 1.71 6.07 -18.09
CA GLU A 69 1.97 7.17 -17.16
C GLU A 69 3.34 7.07 -16.46
N GLY A 70 4.14 6.04 -16.79
CA GLY A 70 5.50 5.86 -16.29
C GLY A 70 5.59 5.09 -14.97
N PHE A 71 4.55 4.36 -14.57
CA PHE A 71 4.63 3.39 -13.48
C PHE A 71 5.33 2.11 -13.93
N GLN A 72 6.09 1.51 -13.02
CA GLN A 72 6.64 0.17 -13.15
C GLN A 72 5.76 -0.80 -12.38
N CYS A 73 5.15 -1.76 -13.08
CA CYS A 73 4.23 -2.72 -12.50
C CYS A 73 4.86 -4.11 -12.37
N ALA A 74 4.56 -4.80 -11.28
CA ALA A 74 5.01 -6.16 -11.01
C ALA A 74 3.90 -6.97 -10.34
N LEU A 75 3.84 -8.25 -10.72
CA LEU A 75 2.97 -9.23 -10.10
C LEU A 75 3.64 -9.82 -8.86
N ARG A 76 2.91 -9.93 -7.75
CA ARG A 76 3.41 -10.54 -6.51
C ARG A 76 2.29 -11.28 -5.79
N TYR A 77 2.67 -12.20 -4.91
CA TYR A 77 1.74 -12.83 -3.99
C TYR A 77 1.91 -12.23 -2.60
N LYS A 78 0.79 -11.90 -1.97
CA LYS A 78 0.74 -11.52 -0.56
C LYS A 78 0.24 -12.71 0.25
N MET A 79 1.07 -13.18 1.17
CA MET A 79 0.66 -14.18 2.15
C MET A 79 -0.29 -13.53 3.15
N LEU A 80 -1.53 -14.00 3.19
CA LEU A 80 -2.55 -13.52 4.12
C LEU A 80 -3.04 -14.66 5.01
N PRO A 81 -3.13 -14.45 6.34
CA PRO A 81 -3.78 -15.40 7.22
C PRO A 81 -5.30 -15.37 6.96
N THR A 82 -5.87 -16.53 6.65
CA THR A 82 -7.31 -16.73 6.42
C THR A 82 -7.85 -17.77 7.39
N LEU A 83 -9.15 -17.74 7.66
CA LEU A 83 -9.79 -18.81 8.44
C LEU A 83 -9.92 -20.06 7.58
N ALA A 84 -9.46 -21.18 8.10
CA ALA A 84 -9.59 -22.46 7.42
C ALA A 84 -11.08 -22.77 7.19
N LYS A 85 -11.42 -23.19 5.96
CA LYS A 85 -12.79 -23.51 5.59
C LYS A 85 -13.39 -24.53 6.55
N GLY A 86 -14.48 -24.16 7.22
CA GLY A 86 -15.17 -25.00 8.20
C GLY A 86 -14.59 -24.99 9.62
N SER A 87 -13.65 -24.08 9.92
CA SER A 87 -13.12 -23.86 11.27
C SER A 87 -13.36 -22.43 11.73
N ILE A 88 -13.52 -22.26 13.04
CA ILE A 88 -13.69 -20.96 13.71
C ILE A 88 -12.40 -20.48 14.41
N ASP A 89 -11.39 -21.34 14.50
CA ASP A 89 -10.21 -21.17 15.35
C ASP A 89 -8.88 -21.51 14.67
N ARG A 90 -8.90 -22.09 13.47
CA ARG A 90 -7.70 -22.43 12.71
C ARG A 90 -7.47 -21.46 11.57
N PHE A 91 -6.24 -20.96 11.50
CA PHE A 91 -5.78 -20.11 10.42
C PHE A 91 -4.96 -20.90 9.40
N THR A 92 -5.15 -20.59 8.13
CA THR A 92 -4.32 -21.01 7.00
C THR A 92 -3.63 -19.81 6.40
N ILE A 93 -2.49 -20.02 5.72
CA ILE A 93 -1.85 -18.97 4.94
C ILE A 93 -2.29 -19.16 3.49
N GLU A 94 -2.93 -18.15 2.93
CA GLU A 94 -3.30 -18.10 1.51
C GLU A 94 -2.40 -17.12 0.77
N ASN A 95 -1.98 -17.52 -0.42
CA ASN A 95 -1.30 -16.63 -1.35
C ASN A 95 -2.35 -15.86 -2.14
N VAL A 96 -2.45 -14.55 -1.88
CA VAL A 96 -3.37 -13.67 -2.60
C VAL A 96 -2.60 -12.94 -3.70
N PRO A 97 -2.98 -13.09 -4.97
CA PRO A 97 -2.33 -12.41 -6.08
C PRO A 97 -2.62 -10.92 -6.04
N MET A 98 -1.57 -10.14 -6.24
CA MET A 98 -1.57 -8.69 -6.17
C MET A 98 -0.75 -8.10 -7.32
N ILE A 99 -1.25 -7.02 -7.90
CA ILE A 99 -0.47 -6.14 -8.77
C ILE A 99 0.10 -5.03 -7.91
N TYR A 100 1.38 -4.71 -8.10
CA TYR A 100 1.99 -3.54 -7.52
C TYR A 100 2.60 -2.70 -8.63
N CYS A 101 2.07 -1.49 -8.81
CA CYS A 101 2.62 -0.48 -9.70
C CYS A 101 3.26 0.62 -8.85
N SER A 102 4.46 1.06 -9.22
CA SER A 102 5.17 2.13 -8.51
C SER A 102 5.80 3.13 -9.47
N LYS A 103 5.82 4.40 -9.08
CA LYS A 103 6.52 5.46 -9.80
C LYS A 103 7.36 6.26 -8.83
N LEU A 104 8.68 6.20 -9.04
CA LEU A 104 9.64 7.02 -8.30
C LEU A 104 9.57 8.47 -8.81
N HIS A 105 9.70 9.43 -7.90
CA HIS A 105 9.56 10.86 -8.19
C HIS A 105 8.23 11.17 -8.89
N ALA A 106 7.15 10.53 -8.41
CA ALA A 106 5.80 10.83 -8.85
C ALA A 106 5.43 12.22 -8.31
N LYS A 107 5.76 13.26 -9.07
CA LYS A 107 5.31 14.64 -8.81
C LYS A 107 3.79 14.71 -8.92
N GLN A 108 3.12 14.34 -7.83
CA GLN A 108 1.66 14.27 -7.70
C GLN A 108 1.09 15.47 -6.92
N GLY A 109 1.90 16.53 -6.71
CA GLY A 109 1.50 17.71 -5.96
C GLY A 109 2.55 18.83 -5.98
N PRO A 110 2.25 19.99 -5.36
CA PRO A 110 3.09 21.19 -5.43
C PRO A 110 4.44 21.06 -4.70
N ASP A 111 4.55 20.19 -3.69
CA ASP A 111 5.67 20.23 -2.72
C ASP A 111 6.62 19.01 -2.76
N ASP A 112 6.61 18.21 -3.84
CA ASP A 112 7.46 17.01 -4.01
C ASP A 112 7.39 16.01 -2.82
N THR A 113 6.31 16.11 -2.02
CA THR A 113 6.09 15.33 -0.79
C THR A 113 5.94 13.84 -1.06
N CYS A 114 5.51 13.49 -2.28
CA CYS A 114 5.33 12.11 -2.70
C CYS A 114 6.53 11.60 -3.48
N ARG A 115 7.48 10.98 -2.78
CA ARG A 115 8.68 10.46 -3.42
C ARG A 115 8.43 9.18 -4.20
N THR A 116 7.60 8.28 -3.67
CA THR A 116 7.18 7.08 -4.41
C THR A 116 5.69 6.92 -4.26
N PHE A 117 5.00 6.95 -5.40
CA PHE A 117 3.58 6.62 -5.46
C PHE A 117 3.42 5.16 -5.82
N TRP A 118 2.52 4.49 -5.13
CA TRP A 118 2.18 3.11 -5.38
C TRP A 118 0.67 2.96 -5.62
N ALA A 119 0.35 2.10 -6.57
CA ALA A 119 -0.98 1.55 -6.78
C ALA A 119 -0.91 0.04 -6.62
N ALA A 120 -1.74 -0.52 -5.75
CA ALA A 120 -1.84 -1.95 -5.52
C ALA A 120 -3.25 -2.45 -5.81
N PHE A 121 -3.34 -3.56 -6.54
CA PHE A 121 -4.61 -4.15 -6.95
C PHE A 121 -4.70 -5.60 -6.50
N GLU A 122 -5.78 -5.93 -5.77
CA GLU A 122 -6.20 -7.31 -5.55
C GLU A 122 -7.05 -7.73 -6.75
N VAL A 123 -6.74 -8.88 -7.34
CA VAL A 123 -7.43 -9.39 -8.53
C VAL A 123 -8.23 -10.65 -8.21
N ASN A 124 -9.29 -10.90 -8.98
CA ASN A 124 -10.01 -12.16 -8.90
C ASN A 124 -9.13 -13.30 -9.41
N TRP A 125 -9.16 -14.44 -8.71
CA TRP A 125 -8.21 -15.53 -8.94
C TRP A 125 -8.89 -16.90 -9.01
N GLN A 126 -8.51 -17.73 -9.98
CA GLN A 126 -8.91 -19.14 -10.08
C GLN A 126 -7.83 -20.02 -9.44
N ASP A 127 -8.11 -20.52 -8.23
CA ASP A 127 -7.32 -21.50 -7.46
C ASP A 127 -5.80 -21.21 -7.29
N PRO A 128 -5.34 -20.75 -6.11
CA PRO A 128 -3.91 -20.48 -5.86
C PRO A 128 -3.02 -21.74 -5.87
N ALA A 129 -3.59 -22.94 -6.05
CA ALA A 129 -2.85 -24.19 -6.18
C ALA A 129 -2.29 -24.47 -7.59
N LEU A 130 -2.62 -23.64 -8.60
CA LEU A 130 -2.14 -23.82 -9.97
C LEU A 130 -0.64 -23.49 -10.13
N PRO A 131 0.06 -24.06 -11.12
CA PRO A 131 1.49 -23.79 -11.37
C PRO A 131 1.76 -22.33 -11.77
N PRO A 132 2.89 -21.70 -11.34
CA PRO A 132 3.18 -20.28 -11.55
C PRO A 132 3.03 -19.76 -12.98
N GLU A 133 3.32 -20.59 -13.98
CA GLU A 133 3.24 -20.22 -15.40
C GLU A 133 1.79 -20.05 -15.86
N VAL A 134 0.89 -20.89 -15.35
CA VAL A 134 -0.56 -20.75 -15.57
C VAL A 134 -1.07 -19.55 -14.77
N LEU A 135 -0.50 -19.34 -13.57
CA LEU A 135 -0.91 -18.23 -12.71
C LEU A 135 -0.69 -16.86 -13.40
N GLU A 136 0.46 -16.67 -14.05
CA GLU A 136 0.78 -15.40 -14.71
C GLU A 136 -0.13 -15.08 -15.91
N ALA A 137 -0.53 -16.11 -16.67
CA ALA A 137 -1.41 -15.96 -17.83
C ALA A 137 -2.86 -15.62 -17.45
N GLU A 138 -3.42 -16.22 -16.40
CA GLU A 138 -4.77 -15.87 -15.96
C GLU A 138 -4.79 -14.48 -15.33
N PHE A 139 -3.74 -14.12 -14.60
CA PHE A 139 -3.64 -12.86 -13.87
C PHE A 139 -3.83 -11.63 -14.77
N VAL A 140 -3.24 -11.61 -15.97
CA VAL A 140 -3.39 -10.48 -16.89
C VAL A 140 -4.84 -10.32 -17.39
N SER A 141 -5.60 -11.40 -17.41
CA SER A 141 -7.02 -11.41 -17.80
C SER A 141 -7.99 -11.23 -16.63
N SER A 142 -7.52 -11.37 -15.39
CA SER A 142 -8.33 -11.22 -14.18
C SER A 142 -8.87 -9.81 -14.00
N THR A 143 -10.04 -9.70 -13.38
CA THR A 143 -10.61 -8.40 -13.02
C THR A 143 -10.12 -7.94 -11.65
N ILE A 144 -9.94 -6.62 -11.51
CA ILE A 144 -9.56 -5.99 -10.25
C ILE A 144 -10.75 -6.00 -9.30
N LYS A 145 -10.56 -6.60 -8.13
CA LYS A 145 -11.56 -6.68 -7.07
C LYS A 145 -11.45 -5.49 -6.11
N LYS A 146 -10.22 -5.06 -5.85
CA LYS A 146 -9.93 -3.95 -4.93
C LYS A 146 -8.69 -3.21 -5.37
N GLU A 147 -8.73 -1.90 -5.22
CA GLU A 147 -7.61 -0.99 -5.46
C GLU A 147 -7.20 -0.28 -4.17
N MET A 148 -5.91 0.03 -4.05
CA MET A 148 -5.32 0.74 -2.93
C MET A 148 -4.21 1.63 -3.45
N TYR A 149 -4.22 2.89 -3.06
CA TYR A 149 -3.21 3.87 -3.44
C TYR A 149 -2.45 4.31 -2.21
N PHE A 150 -1.14 4.44 -2.31
CA PHE A 150 -0.32 4.87 -1.18
C PHE A 150 0.89 5.66 -1.64
N CYS A 151 1.14 6.76 -0.95
CA CYS A 151 2.28 7.60 -1.19
C CYS A 151 3.28 7.50 -0.04
N ARG A 152 4.57 7.38 -0.36
CA ARG A 152 5.67 7.38 0.62
C ARG A 152 6.54 8.63 0.46
N SER A 153 6.86 9.26 1.59
CA SER A 153 7.68 10.47 1.66
C SER A 153 9.18 10.20 1.87
N THR A 154 9.57 9.05 2.43
CA THR A 154 10.97 8.69 2.72
C THR A 154 11.36 7.32 2.13
N ASP A 155 12.63 7.20 1.74
CA ASP A 155 13.25 5.89 1.45
C ASP A 155 13.52 5.21 2.79
N HIS A 156 12.66 4.28 3.19
CA HIS A 156 13.10 3.21 4.08
C HIS A 156 13.44 2.02 3.20
N GLY A 157 14.71 1.96 2.79
CA GLY A 157 15.39 0.72 2.42
C GLY A 157 15.82 -0.02 3.68
#